data_AF-A0A538LPM7-F1
#
_entry.id   AF-A0A538LPM7-F1
#
_cell.length_a   1.000
_cell.length_b   1.000
_cell.length_c   1.000
_cell.angle_alpha   90.00
_cell.angle_beta   90.00
_cell.angle_gamma   90.00
#
_symmetry.space_group_name_H-M   'P 1'
#
loop_
_entity.id
_entity.type
_entity.pdbx_description
1 polymer ?
#
loop_
_entity_poly.entity_id
_entity_poly.type
_entity_poly.pdbx_seq_one_letter_code
_entity_poly.pdbx_strand_id
1 'polypeptide(L)'
;AFDETLATLGFDYVDLFLIHWPLPTLYDGDFVSTWKTLEEFKQDGRARSIGVSNFQVPHLKRLAAEGDVVPAVNQVELHPYFQNREVDEYGKAHGIVTEAWAPIAQGKVLGDPTLTEIAGRIGKSVAQVVLRWHIQHGNVVFPKSVTPERIRENIQIFDFELEPADVATIDGLDRGEAGRDGPNPDAFAYVPG
;
A
#
# COMPACT_ATOMS: atom_id res chain seq x y z
N ALA A 1 -13.03 -18.98 -6.80
CA ALA A 1 -12.27 -17.71 -6.69
C ALA A 1 -10.78 -17.97 -6.47
N PHE A 2 -10.35 -18.55 -5.35
CA PHE A 2 -8.91 -18.75 -5.10
C PHE A 2 -8.27 -19.87 -5.94
N ASP A 3 -8.87 -21.05 -6.01
CA ASP A 3 -8.34 -22.13 -6.86
C ASP A 3 -8.34 -21.76 -8.35
N GLU A 4 -9.32 -20.96 -8.79
CA GLU A 4 -9.35 -20.37 -10.13
C GLU A 4 -8.22 -19.35 -10.34
N THR A 5 -7.88 -18.57 -9.32
CA THR A 5 -6.73 -17.65 -9.33
C THR A 5 -5.43 -18.44 -9.51
N LEU A 6 -5.24 -19.50 -8.71
CA LEU A 6 -4.08 -20.38 -8.81
C LEU A 6 -3.96 -21.05 -10.19
N ALA A 7 -5.07 -21.60 -10.71
CA ALA A 7 -5.12 -22.18 -12.04
C ALA A 7 -4.80 -21.15 -13.15
N THR A 8 -5.30 -19.93 -13.03
CA THR A 8 -5.05 -18.85 -13.99
C THR A 8 -3.59 -18.38 -13.97
N LEU A 9 -2.99 -18.28 -12.77
CA LEU A 9 -1.59 -17.91 -12.62
C LEU A 9 -0.64 -19.06 -13.00
N GLY A 10 -1.12 -20.32 -12.96
CA GLY A 10 -0.30 -21.50 -13.23
C GLY A 10 0.63 -21.89 -12.07
N PHE A 11 0.23 -21.58 -10.83
CA PHE A 11 0.99 -21.89 -9.61
C PHE A 11 0.13 -22.68 -8.63
N ASP A 12 0.78 -23.53 -7.81
CA ASP A 12 0.12 -24.29 -6.75
C ASP A 12 -0.09 -23.46 -5.46
N TYR A 13 0.59 -22.31 -5.36
CA TYR A 13 0.50 -21.38 -4.23
C TYR A 13 0.79 -19.94 -4.68
N VAL A 14 0.48 -18.98 -3.81
CA VAL A 14 0.94 -17.58 -3.93
C VAL A 14 1.75 -17.16 -2.70
N ASP A 15 2.72 -16.26 -2.90
CA ASP A 15 3.51 -15.71 -1.79
C ASP A 15 2.66 -14.80 -0.87
N LEU A 16 1.71 -14.07 -1.46
CA LEU A 16 0.84 -13.15 -0.76
C LEU A 16 -0.55 -13.12 -1.39
N PHE A 17 -1.60 -13.25 -0.58
CA PHE A 17 -3.00 -13.08 -1.01
C PHE A 17 -3.71 -12.04 -0.14
N LEU A 18 -4.47 -11.13 -0.75
CA LEU A 18 -5.05 -9.97 -0.08
C LEU A 18 -6.58 -9.93 -0.21
N ILE A 19 -7.27 -9.53 0.87
CA ILE A 19 -8.61 -8.95 0.73
C ILE A 19 -8.46 -7.57 0.10
N HIS A 20 -9.07 -7.34 -1.06
CA HIS A 20 -8.86 -6.10 -1.82
C HIS A 20 -9.56 -4.87 -1.20
N TRP A 21 -10.75 -5.03 -0.63
CA TRP A 21 -11.48 -3.96 0.05
C TRP A 21 -12.28 -4.51 1.24
N PRO A 22 -12.43 -3.75 2.34
CA PRO A 22 -13.24 -4.16 3.49
C PRO A 22 -14.75 -4.11 3.20
N LEU A 23 -15.19 -3.22 2.30
CA LEU A 23 -16.60 -3.01 1.92
C LEU A 23 -17.58 -3.01 3.12
N PRO A 24 -17.35 -2.19 4.17
CA PRO A 24 -18.10 -2.27 5.43
C PRO A 24 -19.60 -1.97 5.28
N THR A 25 -20.02 -1.35 4.17
CA THR A 25 -21.42 -1.02 3.86
C THR A 25 -22.11 -2.04 2.96
N LEU A 26 -21.40 -3.07 2.48
CA LEU A 26 -21.94 -4.15 1.65
C LEU A 26 -21.80 -5.49 2.37
N TYR A 27 -22.61 -6.47 1.99
CA TYR A 27 -22.53 -7.85 2.54
C TYR A 27 -22.50 -7.87 4.08
N ASP A 28 -23.31 -7.02 4.72
CA ASP A 28 -23.37 -6.83 6.17
C ASP A 28 -22.02 -6.47 6.84
N GLY A 29 -21.06 -5.96 6.06
CA GLY A 29 -19.71 -5.63 6.50
C GLY A 29 -18.91 -6.87 6.90
N ASP A 30 -19.22 -8.05 6.36
CA ASP A 30 -18.64 -9.32 6.76
C ASP A 30 -17.29 -9.64 6.09
N PHE A 31 -16.35 -8.70 6.14
CA PHE A 31 -14.97 -8.96 5.70
C PHE A 31 -14.23 -9.94 6.63
N VAL A 32 -14.75 -10.18 7.84
CA VAL A 32 -14.15 -11.10 8.82
C VAL A 32 -14.32 -12.56 8.37
N SER A 33 -15.47 -12.95 7.83
CA SER A 33 -15.62 -14.31 7.28
C SER A 33 -14.66 -14.55 6.12
N THR A 34 -14.49 -13.56 5.25
CA THR A 34 -13.51 -13.59 4.16
C THR A 34 -12.09 -13.73 4.71
N TRP A 35 -11.76 -13.03 5.80
CA TRP A 35 -10.46 -13.14 6.46
C TRP A 35 -10.19 -14.55 6.98
N LYS A 36 -11.18 -15.19 7.62
CA LYS A 36 -11.06 -16.59 8.08
C LYS A 36 -10.80 -17.57 6.94
N THR A 37 -11.41 -17.34 5.77
CA THR A 37 -11.09 -18.12 4.57
C THR A 37 -9.63 -17.93 4.11
N LEU A 38 -9.07 -16.71 4.22
CA LEU A 38 -7.65 -16.49 3.94
C LEU A 38 -6.76 -17.20 4.98
N GLU A 39 -7.16 -17.23 6.25
CA GLU A 39 -6.44 -17.97 7.29
C GLU A 39 -6.36 -19.48 6.98
N GLU A 40 -7.43 -20.07 6.44
CA GLU A 40 -7.43 -21.45 5.94
C GLU A 40 -6.43 -21.65 4.79
N PHE A 41 -6.38 -20.72 3.81
CA PHE A 41 -5.41 -20.77 2.71
C PHE A 41 -3.97 -20.67 3.19
N LYS A 42 -3.73 -19.92 4.27
CA LYS A 42 -2.41 -19.87 4.91
C LYS A 42 -2.10 -21.19 5.61
N GLN A 43 -3.07 -21.74 6.33
CA GLN A 43 -2.89 -22.97 7.10
C GLN A 43 -2.58 -24.18 6.20
N ASP A 44 -3.23 -24.28 5.04
CA ASP A 44 -3.01 -25.37 4.10
C ASP A 44 -1.85 -25.13 3.10
N GLY A 45 -1.21 -23.96 3.16
CA GLY A 45 -0.02 -23.62 2.39
C GLY A 45 -0.26 -23.09 0.98
N ARG A 46 -1.53 -22.93 0.56
CA ARG A 46 -1.86 -22.31 -0.73
C ARG A 46 -1.54 -20.81 -0.77
N ALA A 47 -1.45 -20.15 0.38
CA ALA A 47 -0.90 -18.80 0.53
C ALA A 47 0.23 -18.79 1.57
N ARG A 48 1.45 -18.35 1.24
CA ARG A 48 2.53 -18.25 2.24
C ARG A 48 2.26 -17.15 3.26
N SER A 49 1.77 -16.02 2.78
CA SER A 49 1.33 -14.88 3.58
C SER A 49 -0.06 -14.44 3.15
N ILE A 50 -0.80 -13.86 4.10
CA ILE A 50 -2.09 -13.24 3.84
C ILE A 50 -2.07 -11.83 4.40
N GLY A 51 -2.79 -10.95 3.73
CA GLY A 51 -2.88 -9.56 4.12
C GLY A 51 -4.17 -8.92 3.65
N VAL A 52 -4.22 -7.61 3.78
CA VAL A 52 -5.40 -6.83 3.40
C VAL A 52 -4.99 -5.64 2.54
N SER A 53 -5.97 -5.02 1.89
CA SER A 53 -5.79 -3.80 1.14
C SER A 53 -6.93 -2.84 1.44
N ASN A 54 -6.59 -1.56 1.61
CA ASN A 54 -7.52 -0.49 1.93
C ASN A 54 -8.22 -0.65 3.29
N PHE A 55 -7.61 -1.32 4.27
CA PHE A 55 -8.19 -1.44 5.60
C PHE A 55 -7.81 -0.26 6.48
N GLN A 56 -8.80 0.35 7.13
CA GLN A 56 -8.65 1.41 8.13
C GLN A 56 -8.44 0.78 9.52
N VAL A 57 -7.99 1.59 10.48
CA VAL A 57 -7.73 1.13 11.87
C VAL A 57 -8.93 0.39 12.48
N PRO A 58 -10.19 0.84 12.36
CA PRO A 58 -11.34 0.09 12.88
C PRO A 58 -11.49 -1.30 12.25
N HIS A 59 -11.23 -1.45 10.94
CA HIS A 59 -11.29 -2.74 10.26
C HIS A 59 -10.17 -3.68 10.76
N LEU A 60 -8.95 -3.16 10.90
CA LEU A 60 -7.81 -3.93 11.42
C LEU A 60 -8.02 -4.38 12.87
N LYS A 61 -8.59 -3.51 13.72
CA LYS A 61 -8.95 -3.88 15.10
C LYS A 61 -9.99 -4.99 15.14
N ARG A 62 -10.96 -4.96 14.23
CA ARG A 62 -11.98 -6.02 14.13
C ARG A 62 -11.36 -7.35 13.71
N LEU A 63 -10.46 -7.35 12.72
CA LEU A 63 -9.71 -8.55 12.35
C LEU A 63 -8.88 -9.09 13.53
N ALA A 64 -8.20 -8.21 14.28
CA ALA A 64 -7.42 -8.61 15.45
C ALA A 64 -8.27 -9.17 16.60
N ALA A 65 -9.55 -8.78 16.70
CA ALA A 65 -10.47 -9.26 17.72
C ALA A 65 -11.17 -10.57 17.34
N GLU A 66 -11.37 -10.83 16.05
CA GLU A 66 -12.22 -11.93 15.56
C GLU A 66 -11.47 -13.00 14.73
N GLY A 67 -10.23 -12.73 14.32
CA GLY A 67 -9.34 -13.62 13.58
C GLY A 67 -8.16 -14.12 14.43
N ASP A 68 -7.47 -15.12 13.91
CA ASP A 68 -6.35 -15.81 14.58
C ASP A 68 -4.97 -15.35 14.06
N VAL A 69 -4.93 -14.70 12.90
CA VAL A 69 -3.71 -14.26 12.22
C VAL A 69 -3.73 -12.74 12.03
N VAL A 70 -2.63 -12.09 12.43
CA VAL A 70 -2.39 -10.68 12.10
C VAL A 70 -2.03 -10.56 10.61
N PRO A 71 -2.65 -9.66 9.83
CA PRO A 71 -2.28 -9.44 8.44
C PRO A 71 -0.80 -9.15 8.28
N ALA A 72 -0.12 -9.84 7.36
CA ALA A 72 1.30 -9.59 7.10
C ALA A 72 1.54 -8.21 6.47
N VAL A 73 0.58 -7.76 5.65
CA VAL A 73 0.61 -6.45 4.99
C VAL A 73 -0.76 -5.78 5.02
N ASN A 74 -0.75 -4.45 4.95
CA ASN A 74 -1.90 -3.64 4.56
C ASN A 74 -1.51 -2.77 3.36
N GLN A 75 -2.06 -3.08 2.20
CA GLN A 75 -1.81 -2.34 0.96
C GLN A 75 -2.75 -1.15 0.85
N VAL A 76 -2.26 0.07 1.07
CA VAL A 76 -3.07 1.30 1.18
C VAL A 76 -2.56 2.42 0.27
N GLU A 77 -3.43 3.38 0.00
CA GLU A 77 -3.03 4.61 -0.66
C GLU A 77 -2.07 5.34 0.26
N LEU A 78 -0.87 5.60 -0.23
CA LEU A 78 0.14 6.34 0.50
C LEU A 78 1.05 7.02 -0.50
N HIS A 79 1.21 8.33 -0.36
CA HIS A 79 2.12 9.17 -1.14
C HIS A 79 2.34 10.50 -0.42
N PRO A 80 3.25 11.38 -0.86
CA PRO A 80 3.59 12.62 -0.12
C PRO A 80 2.40 13.50 0.30
N TYR A 81 1.36 13.59 -0.53
CA TYR A 81 0.15 14.38 -0.21
C TYR A 81 -0.87 13.67 0.69
N PHE A 82 -0.78 12.35 0.86
CA PHE A 82 -1.66 11.56 1.70
C PHE A 82 -0.86 10.42 2.31
N GLN A 83 -0.32 10.67 3.50
CA GLN A 83 0.60 9.72 4.15
C GLN A 83 -0.11 8.65 4.96
N ASN A 84 -1.44 8.78 5.13
CA ASN A 84 -2.28 7.82 5.82
C ASN A 84 -1.73 7.43 7.21
N ARG A 85 -1.20 8.43 7.94
CA ARG A 85 -0.34 8.24 9.12
C ARG A 85 -0.97 7.37 10.19
N GLU A 86 -2.26 7.54 10.47
CA GLU A 86 -2.95 6.75 11.48
C GLU A 86 -2.92 5.25 11.17
N VAL A 87 -3.13 4.88 9.90
CA VAL A 87 -3.11 3.49 9.46
C VAL A 87 -1.68 2.94 9.44
N ASP A 88 -0.71 3.73 8.96
CA ASP A 88 0.71 3.35 8.92
C ASP A 88 1.29 3.14 10.33
N GLU A 89 1.02 4.06 11.26
CA GLU A 89 1.45 3.96 12.66
C GLU A 89 0.82 2.74 13.35
N TYR A 90 -0.47 2.49 13.14
CA TYR A 90 -1.11 1.29 13.64
C TYR A 90 -0.47 0.04 13.06
N GLY A 91 -0.20 0.00 11.76
CA GLY A 91 0.44 -1.13 11.09
C GLY A 91 1.81 -1.44 11.69
N LYS A 92 2.67 -0.43 11.80
CA LYS A 92 4.00 -0.52 12.44
C LYS A 92 3.92 -1.05 13.87
N ALA A 93 2.96 -0.58 14.66
CA ALA A 93 2.79 -1.01 16.05
C ALA A 93 2.34 -2.50 16.19
N HIS A 94 1.73 -3.07 15.15
CA HIS A 94 1.20 -4.44 15.16
C HIS A 94 1.96 -5.39 14.23
N GLY A 95 3.09 -4.97 13.66
CA GLY A 95 3.89 -5.80 12.75
C GLY A 95 3.24 -6.03 11.38
N ILE A 96 2.35 -5.12 10.95
CA ILE A 96 1.73 -5.12 9.63
C ILE A 96 2.54 -4.21 8.72
N VAL A 97 3.10 -4.75 7.64
CA VAL A 97 3.90 -3.96 6.68
C VAL A 97 2.99 -3.11 5.79
N THR A 98 3.34 -1.84 5.64
CA THR A 98 2.64 -0.93 4.73
C THR A 98 3.12 -1.14 3.29
N GLU A 99 2.19 -1.52 2.42
CA GLU A 99 2.38 -1.56 0.97
C GLU A 99 1.71 -0.34 0.34
N ALA A 100 2.50 0.59 -0.20
CA ALA A 100 1.98 1.84 -0.75
C ALA A 100 1.54 1.65 -2.21
N TRP A 101 0.23 1.69 -2.45
CA TRP A 101 -0.30 1.80 -3.81
C TRP A 101 -0.45 3.27 -4.22
N ALA A 102 -0.36 3.54 -5.54
CA ALA A 102 -0.22 4.88 -6.11
C ALA A 102 0.87 5.75 -5.44
N PRO A 103 2.11 5.24 -5.26
CA PRO A 103 3.16 5.90 -4.48
C PRO A 103 3.55 7.30 -4.98
N ILE A 104 3.24 7.61 -6.24
CA ILE A 104 3.51 8.92 -6.86
C ILE A 104 2.23 9.74 -7.10
N ALA A 105 1.16 9.52 -6.34
CA ALA A 105 -0.14 10.21 -6.47
C ALA A 105 -0.62 10.32 -7.93
N GLN A 106 -0.52 9.22 -8.67
CA GLN A 106 -0.85 9.16 -10.10
C GLN A 106 -0.13 10.22 -10.98
N GLY A 107 1.04 10.68 -10.55
CA GLY A 107 1.84 11.70 -11.22
C GLY A 107 1.66 13.13 -10.70
N LYS A 108 0.71 13.39 -9.78
CA LYS A 108 0.45 14.74 -9.26
C LYS A 108 1.59 15.33 -8.45
N VAL A 109 2.44 14.49 -7.87
CA VAL A 109 3.65 14.93 -7.16
C VAL A 109 4.78 15.37 -8.09
N LEU A 110 4.75 14.98 -9.37
CA LEU A 110 5.87 15.19 -10.29
C LEU A 110 6.16 16.68 -10.58
N GLY A 111 5.17 17.54 -10.37
CA GLY A 111 5.28 19.00 -10.54
C GLY A 111 5.35 19.78 -9.23
N ASP A 112 5.47 19.11 -8.07
CA ASP A 112 5.59 19.82 -6.79
C ASP A 112 6.93 20.58 -6.74
N PRO A 113 6.93 21.89 -6.42
CA PRO A 113 8.17 22.68 -6.40
C PRO A 113 9.16 22.17 -5.35
N THR A 114 8.67 21.69 -4.20
CA THR A 114 9.50 21.15 -3.11
C THR A 114 10.22 19.89 -3.57
N LEU A 115 9.49 18.98 -4.20
CA LEU A 115 10.07 17.74 -4.71
C LEU A 115 11.02 17.99 -5.89
N THR A 116 10.70 18.97 -6.73
CA THR A 116 11.55 19.38 -7.86
C THR A 116 12.89 19.94 -7.37
N GLU A 117 12.87 20.76 -6.31
CA GLU A 117 14.08 21.30 -5.68
C GLU A 117 14.96 20.19 -5.10
N ILE A 118 14.38 19.28 -4.31
CA ILE A 118 15.09 18.13 -3.73
C ILE A 118 15.70 17.26 -4.84
N ALA A 119 14.90 16.93 -5.87
CA ALA A 119 15.34 16.12 -6.98
C ALA A 119 16.49 16.77 -7.77
N GLY A 120 16.41 18.10 -7.97
CA GLY A 120 17.48 18.88 -8.60
C GLY A 120 18.79 18.87 -7.81
N ARG A 121 18.73 19.01 -6.48
CA ARG A 121 19.93 18.96 -5.61
C ARG A 121 20.60 17.58 -5.65
N ILE A 122 19.82 16.50 -5.71
CA ILE A 122 20.33 15.11 -5.69
C ILE A 122 20.73 14.63 -7.09
N GLY A 123 20.24 15.28 -8.16
CA GLY A 123 20.47 14.85 -9.54
C GLY A 123 19.64 13.61 -9.92
N LYS A 124 18.41 13.51 -9.38
CA LYS A 124 17.46 12.41 -9.61
C LYS A 124 16.14 12.96 -10.13
N SER A 125 15.24 12.10 -10.58
CA SER A 125 13.88 12.53 -10.92
C SER A 125 13.00 12.65 -9.68
N VAL A 126 11.91 13.42 -9.77
CA VAL A 126 10.92 13.52 -8.69
C VAL A 126 10.33 12.14 -8.35
N ALA A 127 10.11 11.29 -9.36
CA ALA A 127 9.63 9.93 -9.14
C ALA A 127 10.62 9.11 -8.29
N GLN A 128 11.92 9.18 -8.61
CA GLN A 128 12.97 8.50 -7.83
C GLN A 128 13.04 9.03 -6.38
N VAL A 129 12.96 10.34 -6.19
CA VAL A 129 12.94 10.96 -4.84
C VAL A 129 11.75 10.45 -4.03
N VAL A 130 10.54 10.44 -4.60
CA VAL A 130 9.34 9.97 -3.89
C VAL A 130 9.41 8.47 -3.60
N LEU A 131 9.88 7.66 -4.55
CA LEU A 131 10.08 6.23 -4.32
C LEU A 131 11.14 5.95 -3.25
N ARG A 132 12.24 6.72 -3.23
CA ARG A 132 13.25 6.63 -2.17
C ARG A 132 12.68 7.01 -0.81
N TRP A 133 11.86 8.06 -0.75
CA TRP A 133 11.14 8.48 0.46
C TRP A 133 10.29 7.34 1.03
N HIS A 134 9.56 6.60 0.19
CA HIS A 134 8.83 5.41 0.63
C HIS A 134 9.75 4.36 1.27
N ILE A 135 10.86 4.02 0.60
CA ILE A 135 11.82 3.02 1.10
C ILE A 135 12.40 3.44 2.46
N GLN A 136 12.74 4.71 2.64
CA GLN A 136 13.27 5.21 3.92
C GLN A 136 12.23 5.25 5.05
N HIS A 137 10.95 5.33 4.72
CA HIS A 137 9.86 5.13 5.69
C HIS A 137 9.56 3.66 6.00
N GLY A 138 10.24 2.73 5.34
CA GLY A 138 10.05 1.28 5.49
C GLY A 138 8.87 0.74 4.69
N ASN A 139 8.32 1.52 3.77
CA ASN A 139 7.19 1.10 2.94
C ASN A 139 7.65 0.19 1.79
N VAL A 140 6.81 -0.78 1.44
CA VAL A 140 6.95 -1.54 0.18
C VAL A 140 6.25 -0.76 -0.94
N VAL A 141 6.90 -0.65 -2.11
CA VAL A 141 6.35 0.04 -3.29
C VAL A 141 6.43 -0.83 -4.54
N PHE A 142 5.44 -0.71 -5.41
CA PHE A 142 5.36 -1.41 -6.70
C PHE A 142 4.91 -0.42 -7.79
N PRO A 143 5.79 0.50 -8.22
CA PRO A 143 5.43 1.53 -9.17
C PRO A 143 5.02 0.92 -10.52
N LYS A 144 3.76 1.11 -10.92
CA LYS A 144 3.25 0.65 -12.21
C LYS A 144 3.88 1.44 -13.36
N SER A 145 4.54 0.75 -14.27
CA SER A 145 4.97 1.31 -15.55
C SER A 145 4.93 0.26 -16.64
N VAL A 146 4.58 0.67 -17.86
CA VAL A 146 4.69 -0.13 -19.08
C VAL A 146 5.84 0.32 -19.98
N THR A 147 6.50 1.44 -19.63
CA THR A 147 7.63 1.99 -20.39
C THR A 147 8.94 1.44 -19.83
N PRO A 148 9.76 0.72 -20.63
CA PRO A 148 11.01 0.11 -20.16
C PRO A 148 11.97 1.11 -19.50
N GLU A 149 12.06 2.33 -20.03
CA GLU A 149 12.94 3.38 -19.52
C GLU A 149 12.52 3.77 -18.09
N ARG A 150 11.22 3.98 -17.87
CA ARG A 150 10.67 4.28 -16.54
C ARG A 150 10.80 3.11 -15.56
N ILE A 151 10.70 1.86 -16.04
CA ILE A 151 10.94 0.68 -15.20
C ILE A 151 12.39 0.69 -14.69
N ARG A 152 13.36 0.95 -15.57
CA ARG A 152 14.78 1.06 -15.18
C ARG A 152 15.04 2.25 -14.26
N GLU A 153 14.40 3.38 -14.52
CA GLU A 153 14.54 4.57 -13.69
C GLU A 153 13.98 4.35 -12.27
N ASN A 154 12.79 3.74 -12.15
CA ASN A 154 12.11 3.50 -10.89
C ASN A 154 12.85 2.53 -9.95
N ILE A 155 13.73 1.67 -10.47
CA ILE A 155 14.54 0.76 -9.64
C ILE A 155 15.90 1.38 -9.25
N GLN A 156 16.33 2.46 -9.90
CA GLN A 156 17.57 3.20 -9.59
C GLN A 156 17.38 4.15 -8.40
N ILE A 157 16.92 3.60 -7.28
CA ILE A 157 16.58 4.31 -6.03
C ILE A 157 17.41 3.82 -4.83
N PHE A 158 18.40 2.98 -5.06
CA PHE A 158 19.26 2.39 -4.03
C PHE A 158 20.69 2.92 -4.06
N ASP A 159 21.04 3.76 -5.05
CA ASP A 159 22.34 4.39 -5.21
C ASP A 159 22.41 5.81 -4.60
N PHE A 160 21.35 6.24 -3.91
CA PHE A 160 21.31 7.49 -3.15
C PHE A 160 20.40 7.37 -1.93
N GLU A 161 20.48 8.37 -1.05
CA GLU A 161 19.66 8.49 0.15
C GLU A 161 19.19 9.94 0.31
N LEU A 162 17.98 10.12 0.84
CA LEU A 162 17.44 11.42 1.26
C LEU A 162 17.96 11.73 2.66
N GLU A 163 18.42 12.95 2.87
CA GLU A 163 18.81 13.40 4.20
C GLU A 163 17.58 13.45 5.13
N PRO A 164 17.76 13.33 6.46
CA PRO A 164 16.64 13.44 7.40
C PRO A 164 15.82 14.73 7.22
N ALA A 165 16.48 15.84 6.84
CA ALA A 165 15.80 17.11 6.53
C ALA A 165 14.93 17.03 5.27
N ASP A 166 15.35 16.28 4.26
CA ASP A 166 14.59 16.06 3.03
C ASP A 166 13.37 15.19 3.31
N VAL A 167 13.56 14.11 4.06
CA VAL A 167 12.45 13.24 4.49
C VAL A 167 11.42 14.08 5.26
N ALA A 168 11.85 14.86 6.26
CA ALA A 168 10.95 15.73 7.02
C ALA A 168 10.25 16.80 6.16
N THR A 169 10.93 17.31 5.13
CA THR A 169 10.35 18.28 4.19
C THR A 169 9.25 17.63 3.35
N ILE A 170 9.49 16.42 2.82
CA ILE A 170 8.48 15.65 2.08
C ILE A 170 7.33 15.24 3.01
N ASP A 171 7.64 14.89 4.25
CA ASP A 171 6.63 14.57 5.28
C ASP A 171 5.69 15.76 5.53
N GLY A 172 6.20 16.99 5.40
CA GLY A 172 5.42 18.22 5.50
C GLY A 172 4.43 18.46 4.35
N LEU A 173 4.48 17.68 3.25
CA LEU A 173 3.56 17.80 2.13
C LEU A 173 2.20 17.13 2.39
N ASP A 174 2.04 16.42 3.51
CA ASP A 174 0.80 15.72 3.85
C ASP A 174 -0.37 16.70 3.92
N ARG A 175 -1.49 16.33 3.29
CA ARG A 175 -2.73 17.11 3.29
C ARG A 175 -3.85 16.39 4.04
N GLY A 176 -3.52 15.27 4.68
CA GLY A 176 -4.52 14.37 5.27
C GLY A 176 -5.54 13.94 4.23
N GLU A 177 -6.79 13.74 4.65
CA GLU A 177 -7.86 13.25 3.76
C GLU A 177 -8.06 14.09 2.48
N ALA A 178 -7.77 15.40 2.51
CA ALA A 178 -7.86 16.26 1.33
C ALA A 178 -6.82 15.94 0.24
N GLY A 179 -5.78 15.17 0.57
CA GLY A 179 -4.79 14.68 -0.37
C GLY A 179 -5.11 13.32 -0.98
N ARG A 180 -6.16 12.62 -0.51
CA ARG A 180 -6.56 11.31 -1.04
C ARG A 180 -7.08 11.46 -2.47
N ASP A 181 -6.58 10.63 -3.37
CA ASP A 181 -7.04 10.50 -4.75
C ASP A 181 -7.95 9.27 -4.97
N GLY A 182 -7.75 8.22 -4.17
CA GLY A 182 -8.54 7.01 -4.19
C GLY A 182 -9.91 7.11 -3.53
N PRO A 183 -10.71 6.05 -3.63
CA PRO A 183 -11.95 5.96 -2.87
C PRO A 183 -11.66 5.83 -1.37
N ASN A 184 -12.51 6.44 -0.55
CA ASN A 184 -12.45 6.29 0.90
C ASN A 184 -12.97 4.88 1.30
N PRO A 185 -12.18 4.05 2.00
CA PRO A 185 -12.58 2.67 2.33
C PRO A 185 -13.82 2.52 3.21
N ASP A 186 -14.15 3.54 4.01
CA ASP A 186 -15.32 3.51 4.90
C ASP A 186 -16.63 3.77 4.14
N ALA A 187 -16.54 4.35 2.94
CA ALA A 187 -17.68 4.71 2.10
C ALA A 187 -17.71 3.98 0.74
N PHE A 188 -16.64 3.25 0.38
CA PHE A 188 -16.54 2.59 -0.90
C PHE A 188 -17.50 1.39 -0.99
N ALA A 189 -18.40 1.45 -1.97
CA ALA A 189 -19.46 0.45 -2.17
C ALA A 189 -19.60 0.07 -3.66
N TYR A 190 -18.50 -0.28 -4.31
CA TYR A 190 -18.55 -0.75 -5.69
C TYR A 190 -18.92 -2.24 -5.77
N VAL A 191 -20.00 -2.54 -6.48
CA VAL A 191 -20.36 -3.91 -6.89
C VAL A 191 -20.11 -3.99 -8.40
N PRO A 192 -19.13 -4.79 -8.87
CA PRO A 192 -18.97 -5.05 -10.28
C PRO A 192 -20.26 -5.68 -10.83
N GLY A 193 -20.79 -5.11 -11.92
CA GLY A 193 -21.93 -5.66 -12.66
C GLY A 193 -21.53 -6.73 -13.66
#